data_AF-A0A962AIX8-F1
#
_entry.id   AF-A0A962AIX8-F1
#
_cell.length_a   1.000
_cell.length_b   1.000
_cell.length_c   1.000
_cell.angle_alpha   90.00
_cell.angle_beta   90.00
_cell.angle_gamma   90.00
#
_symmetry.space_group_name_H-M   'P 1'
#
loop_
_entity.id
_entity.type
_entity.pdbx_description
1 polymer ?
#
loop_
_entity_poly.entity_id
_entity_poly.type
_entity_poly.pdbx_seq_one_letter_code
_entity_poly.pdbx_strand_id
1 'polypeptide(L)'
;MTDQSEATRHAPDGAASGGFIYVVESFVRRLRIRTRIFLVAAVNIAVIVVLAILLWISSRLLNNTWKELQSVRGSERLVATIESEASRVQSLIHRYFIQPTPEVLAEIEGRWSSITGTLFERAATDPALSPQAEALRDLTNRLVSGFDQLRAARTEIATLYEEQILKPSREMSGLYAILESTIADRAALIAPPLGKSREAFATTSVAINSYYLSTSSAPADEALGNLDTIINTIPVMLDLSDGDIQRAALQRLQTRARQLKDGLQKLTAEFKEQSRLLQNVVDKSQAEMSELATKLSDNMRQRETRVQGQLDSALSAVYLVIAIVTLVSLAVIGFFGTVFTRSVSLPLRSLMNSMNRIAEGRLDTRVAGTEARDEIGEMARALE
;
A
#
# COMPACT_ATOMS: atom_id res chain seq x y z
N MET A 1 26.12 -85.50 6.44
CA MET A 1 25.26 -85.26 7.61
C MET A 1 24.82 -83.82 7.55
N THR A 2 23.70 -83.56 6.90
CA THR A 2 23.15 -82.22 6.63
C THR A 2 21.67 -82.42 6.37
N ASP A 3 20.82 -81.84 7.20
CA ASP A 3 19.41 -81.68 6.86
C ASP A 3 18.82 -80.46 7.60
N GLN A 4 18.39 -79.47 6.81
CA GLN A 4 17.45 -78.42 7.18
C GLN A 4 16.64 -78.11 5.92
N SER A 5 15.35 -78.44 5.94
CA SER A 5 14.42 -78.21 4.84
C SER A 5 13.76 -76.82 4.94
N GLU A 6 13.89 -76.02 3.88
CA GLU A 6 13.06 -74.83 3.63
C GLU A 6 11.63 -75.22 3.24
N ALA A 7 10.64 -74.57 3.86
CA ALA A 7 9.25 -74.59 3.43
C ALA A 7 8.81 -73.15 3.12
N THR A 8 8.64 -72.86 1.83
CA THR A 8 8.08 -71.63 1.28
C THR A 8 6.56 -71.61 1.42
N ARG A 9 6.01 -70.54 2.03
CA ARG A 9 4.56 -70.24 2.00
C ARG A 9 4.29 -69.11 1.01
N HIS A 10 3.55 -69.43 -0.05
CA HIS A 10 2.94 -68.47 -0.97
C HIS A 10 1.67 -67.85 -0.35
N ALA A 11 1.53 -66.53 -0.48
CA ALA A 11 0.28 -65.80 -0.30
C ALA A 11 -0.59 -65.85 -1.60
N PRO A 12 -1.93 -65.75 -1.52
CA PRO A 12 -2.79 -65.71 -2.70
C PRO A 12 -3.13 -64.27 -3.13
N ASP A 13 -2.90 -63.96 -4.41
CA ASP A 13 -3.37 -62.77 -5.13
C ASP A 13 -4.49 -63.14 -6.13
N GLY A 14 -5.51 -62.27 -6.27
CA GLY A 14 -6.05 -61.93 -7.60
C GLY A 14 -7.36 -62.54 -8.17
N ALA A 15 -8.29 -63.11 -7.38
CA ALA A 15 -9.45 -63.81 -7.96
C ALA A 15 -10.69 -62.94 -8.36
N ALA A 16 -10.80 -61.68 -7.94
CA ALA A 16 -12.06 -60.91 -8.08
C ALA A 16 -12.20 -60.10 -9.40
N SER A 17 -11.11 -59.80 -10.13
CA SER A 17 -11.14 -58.91 -11.30
C SER A 17 -11.47 -59.61 -12.64
N GLY A 18 -11.37 -60.95 -12.70
CA GLY A 18 -11.55 -61.71 -13.94
C GLY A 18 -12.99 -61.83 -14.42
N GLY A 19 -13.97 -62.02 -13.51
CA GLY A 19 -15.35 -62.35 -13.87
C GLY A 19 -16.09 -61.25 -14.65
N PHE A 20 -15.88 -59.99 -14.28
CA PHE A 20 -16.55 -58.86 -14.94
C PHE A 20 -16.04 -58.64 -16.39
N ILE A 21 -14.74 -58.81 -16.62
CA ILE A 21 -14.13 -58.69 -17.96
C ILE A 21 -14.72 -59.74 -18.91
N TYR A 22 -14.89 -60.99 -18.45
CA TYR A 22 -15.48 -62.06 -19.28
C TYR A 22 -16.94 -61.80 -19.65
N VAL A 23 -17.74 -61.28 -18.71
CA VAL A 23 -19.15 -60.94 -18.97
C VAL A 23 -19.26 -59.82 -19.99
N VAL A 24 -18.48 -58.74 -19.81
CA VAL A 24 -18.46 -57.61 -20.76
C VAL A 24 -17.93 -58.04 -22.12
N GLU A 25 -16.87 -58.86 -22.16
CA GLU A 25 -16.34 -59.42 -23.40
C GLU A 25 -17.39 -60.23 -24.17
N SER A 26 -18.14 -61.10 -23.47
CA SER A 26 -19.20 -61.92 -24.08
C SER A 26 -20.34 -61.08 -24.67
N PHE A 27 -20.63 -59.92 -24.07
CA PHE A 27 -21.67 -58.99 -24.52
C PHE A 27 -21.19 -58.13 -25.69
N VAL A 28 -19.97 -57.58 -25.61
CA VAL A 28 -19.35 -56.77 -26.67
C VAL A 28 -19.12 -57.60 -27.93
N ARG A 29 -18.81 -58.90 -27.79
CA ARG A 29 -18.74 -59.85 -28.91
C ARG A 29 -20.06 -60.04 -29.67
N ARG A 30 -21.23 -59.63 -29.14
CA ARG A 30 -22.49 -59.70 -29.90
C ARG A 30 -22.72 -58.52 -30.83
N LEU A 31 -21.93 -57.45 -30.70
CA LEU A 31 -22.06 -56.23 -31.48
C LEU A 31 -21.24 -56.31 -32.78
N ARG A 32 -21.64 -55.60 -33.84
CA ARG A 32 -20.87 -55.48 -35.09
C ARG A 32 -19.48 -54.86 -34.84
N ILE A 33 -18.46 -55.26 -35.61
CA ILE A 33 -17.07 -54.78 -35.48
C ILE A 33 -17.01 -53.25 -35.57
N ARG A 34 -17.78 -52.64 -36.50
CA ARG A 34 -17.88 -51.16 -36.62
C ARG A 34 -18.29 -50.49 -35.32
N THR A 35 -19.25 -51.07 -34.61
CA THR A 35 -19.77 -50.54 -33.33
C THR A 35 -18.73 -50.68 -32.22
N ARG A 36 -17.94 -51.77 -32.21
CA ARG A 36 -16.85 -51.98 -31.25
C ARG A 36 -15.74 -50.92 -31.41
N ILE A 37 -15.34 -50.64 -32.65
CA ILE A 37 -14.34 -49.61 -32.97
C ILE A 37 -14.85 -48.22 -32.57
N PHE A 38 -16.12 -47.91 -32.88
CA PHE A 38 -16.73 -46.64 -32.50
C PHE A 38 -16.83 -46.48 -30.97
N LEU A 39 -17.07 -47.55 -30.21
CA LEU A 39 -17.10 -47.55 -28.75
C LEU A 39 -15.77 -47.11 -28.15
N VAL A 40 -14.64 -47.65 -28.63
CA VAL A 40 -13.30 -47.25 -28.17
C VAL A 40 -13.04 -45.76 -28.47
N ALA A 41 -13.39 -45.32 -29.67
CA ALA A 41 -13.25 -43.91 -30.06
C ALA A 41 -14.15 -42.99 -29.21
N ALA A 42 -15.40 -43.37 -28.98
CA ALA A 42 -16.36 -42.62 -28.18
C ALA A 42 -15.91 -42.48 -26.72
N VAL A 43 -15.35 -43.54 -26.13
CA VAL A 43 -14.79 -43.51 -24.76
C VAL A 43 -13.61 -42.55 -24.68
N ASN A 44 -12.69 -42.58 -25.64
CA ASN A 44 -11.57 -41.64 -25.68
C ASN A 44 -12.04 -40.18 -25.81
N ILE A 45 -13.02 -39.92 -26.69
CA ILE A 45 -13.59 -38.58 -26.84
C ILE A 45 -14.28 -38.14 -25.55
N ALA A 46 -15.06 -39.01 -24.90
CA ALA A 46 -15.71 -38.72 -23.63
C ALA A 46 -14.70 -38.35 -22.54
N VAL A 47 -13.60 -39.10 -22.42
CA VAL A 47 -12.49 -38.80 -21.51
C VAL A 47 -11.89 -37.42 -21.79
N ILE A 48 -11.60 -37.12 -23.06
CA ILE A 48 -11.03 -35.82 -23.46
C ILE A 48 -11.99 -34.66 -23.12
N VAL A 49 -13.30 -34.83 -23.37
CA VAL A 49 -14.31 -33.81 -23.07
C VAL A 49 -14.40 -33.56 -21.55
N VAL A 50 -14.40 -34.62 -20.74
CA VAL A 50 -14.43 -34.50 -19.28
C VAL A 50 -13.18 -33.76 -18.78
N LEU A 51 -12.00 -34.11 -19.29
CA LEU A 51 -10.75 -33.41 -18.97
C LEU A 51 -10.80 -31.94 -19.38
N ALA A 52 -11.32 -31.64 -20.57
CA ALA A 52 -11.45 -30.26 -21.05
C ALA A 52 -12.40 -29.42 -20.17
N ILE A 53 -13.54 -29.97 -19.75
CA ILE A 53 -14.48 -29.29 -18.85
C ILE A 53 -13.82 -29.04 -17.49
N LEU A 54 -13.09 -30.02 -16.94
CA LEU A 54 -12.35 -29.86 -15.69
C LEU A 54 -11.29 -28.77 -15.79
N LEU A 55 -10.47 -28.79 -16.84
CA LEU A 55 -9.46 -27.76 -17.08
C LEU A 55 -10.10 -26.37 -17.20
N TRP A 56 -11.26 -26.27 -17.84
CA TRP A 56 -11.99 -25.00 -17.94
C TRP A 56 -12.48 -24.49 -16.58
N ILE A 57 -13.09 -25.34 -15.76
CA ILE A 57 -13.54 -24.99 -14.41
C ILE A 57 -12.36 -24.56 -13.54
N SER A 58 -11.27 -25.33 -13.57
CA SER A 58 -10.03 -25.01 -12.85
C SER A 58 -9.44 -23.67 -13.28
N SER A 59 -9.41 -23.39 -14.59
CA SER A 59 -8.93 -22.11 -15.12
C SER A 59 -9.77 -20.92 -14.62
N ARG A 60 -11.11 -21.08 -14.55
CA ARG A 60 -12.01 -20.02 -14.09
C ARG A 60 -11.82 -19.70 -12.59
N LEU A 61 -11.64 -20.72 -11.76
CA LEU A 61 -11.32 -20.59 -10.35
C LEU A 61 -9.99 -19.85 -10.15
N LEU A 62 -8.94 -20.28 -10.85
CA LEU A 62 -7.62 -19.64 -10.78
C LEU A 62 -7.65 -18.17 -11.18
N ASN A 63 -8.37 -17.85 -12.27
CA ASN A 63 -8.40 -16.50 -12.82
C ASN A 63 -9.09 -15.49 -11.89
N ASN A 64 -10.12 -15.92 -11.15
CA ASN A 64 -10.81 -15.06 -10.19
C ASN A 64 -9.95 -14.78 -8.95
N THR A 65 -9.32 -15.81 -8.38
CA THR A 65 -8.44 -15.66 -7.21
C THR A 65 -7.18 -14.86 -7.56
N TRP A 66 -6.66 -15.03 -8.78
CA TRP A 66 -5.51 -14.26 -9.25
C TRP A 66 -5.84 -12.78 -9.45
N LYS A 67 -7.03 -12.45 -9.97
CA LYS A 67 -7.53 -11.06 -10.05
C LYS A 67 -7.67 -10.43 -8.68
N GLU A 68 -8.16 -11.18 -7.68
CA GLU A 68 -8.24 -10.67 -6.30
C GLU A 68 -6.83 -10.38 -5.74
N LEU A 69 -5.87 -11.28 -5.93
CA LEU A 69 -4.49 -11.06 -5.51
C LEU A 69 -3.84 -9.84 -6.18
N GLN A 70 -4.09 -9.65 -7.48
CA GLN A 70 -3.62 -8.45 -8.20
C GLN A 70 -4.26 -7.16 -7.67
N SER A 71 -5.55 -7.21 -7.30
CA SER A 71 -6.23 -6.05 -6.72
C SER A 71 -5.63 -5.65 -5.37
N VAL A 72 -5.38 -6.61 -4.47
CA VAL A 72 -4.77 -6.36 -3.14
C VAL A 72 -3.39 -5.70 -3.27
N ARG A 73 -2.54 -6.19 -4.19
CA ARG A 73 -1.22 -5.60 -4.46
C ARG A 73 -1.31 -4.20 -5.07
N GLY A 74 -2.36 -3.94 -5.87
CA GLY A 74 -2.64 -2.61 -6.41
C GLY A 74 -3.01 -1.62 -5.29
N SER A 75 -3.87 -2.03 -4.38
CA SER A 75 -4.30 -1.25 -3.22
C SER A 75 -3.13 -0.95 -2.27
N GLU A 76 -2.27 -1.93 -1.99
CA GLU A 76 -1.07 -1.75 -1.15
C GLU A 76 -0.12 -0.68 -1.72
N ARG A 77 0.15 -0.72 -3.03
CA ARG A 77 0.96 0.30 -3.70
C ARG A 77 0.34 1.69 -3.63
N LEU A 78 -0.98 1.77 -3.72
CA LEU A 78 -1.69 3.05 -3.63
C LEU A 78 -1.58 3.64 -2.22
N VAL A 79 -1.75 2.83 -1.17
CA VAL A 79 -1.55 3.26 0.23
C VAL A 79 -0.12 3.76 0.45
N ALA A 80 0.88 3.00 0.01
CA ALA A 80 2.28 3.39 0.14
C ALA A 80 2.61 4.69 -0.62
N THR A 81 1.99 4.91 -1.79
CA THR A 81 2.16 6.15 -2.55
C THR A 81 1.56 7.34 -1.82
N ILE A 82 0.34 7.19 -1.29
CA ILE A 82 -0.34 8.24 -0.51
C ILE A 82 0.48 8.60 0.74
N GLU A 83 0.98 7.60 1.48
CA GLU A 83 1.82 7.82 2.67
C GLU A 83 3.13 8.54 2.31
N SER A 84 3.79 8.10 1.24
CA SER A 84 5.04 8.71 0.78
C SER A 84 4.85 10.16 0.35
N GLU A 85 3.80 10.47 -0.40
CA GLU A 85 3.48 11.84 -0.83
C GLU A 85 3.12 12.73 0.37
N ALA A 86 2.35 12.22 1.34
CA ALA A 86 2.02 12.96 2.56
C ALA A 86 3.28 13.27 3.41
N SER A 87 4.17 12.30 3.58
CA SER A 87 5.46 12.49 4.26
C SER A 87 6.35 13.49 3.53
N ARG A 88 6.37 13.45 2.20
CA ARG A 88 7.12 14.41 1.39
C ARG A 88 6.58 15.83 1.56
N VAL A 89 5.27 15.99 1.55
CA VAL A 89 4.61 17.28 1.83
C VAL A 89 4.99 17.79 3.23
N GLN A 90 4.93 16.94 4.26
CA GLN A 90 5.34 17.32 5.62
C GLN A 90 6.78 17.85 5.66
N SER A 91 7.71 17.13 5.04
CA SER A 91 9.12 17.55 4.95
C SER A 91 9.27 18.89 4.22
N LEU A 92 8.52 19.10 3.15
CA LEU A 92 8.52 20.36 2.42
C LEU A 92 7.93 21.51 3.25
N ILE A 93 6.88 21.27 4.04
CA ILE A 93 6.33 22.28 4.97
C ILE A 93 7.42 22.71 5.96
N HIS A 94 8.07 21.76 6.64
CA HIS A 94 9.20 22.06 7.54
C HIS A 94 10.30 22.85 6.82
N ARG A 95 10.67 22.44 5.60
CA ARG A 95 11.65 23.16 4.78
C ARG A 95 11.19 24.57 4.43
N TYR A 96 9.93 24.78 4.08
CA TYR A 96 9.37 26.10 3.74
C TYR A 96 9.46 27.07 4.92
N PHE A 97 9.31 26.58 6.15
CA PHE A 97 9.43 27.40 7.36
C PHE A 97 10.87 27.77 7.72
N ILE A 98 11.84 26.95 7.30
CA ILE A 98 13.26 27.28 7.41
C ILE A 98 13.69 28.20 6.26
N GLN A 99 13.25 27.90 5.04
CA GLN A 99 13.62 28.61 3.82
C GLN A 99 12.39 28.80 2.91
N PRO A 100 11.69 29.94 3.04
CA PRO A 100 10.45 30.19 2.34
C PRO A 100 10.72 30.67 0.92
N THR A 101 10.78 29.74 -0.02
CA THR A 101 10.93 30.06 -1.45
C THR A 101 9.66 29.73 -2.24
N PRO A 102 9.35 30.48 -3.31
CA PRO A 102 8.19 30.20 -4.17
C PRO A 102 8.21 28.79 -4.77
N GLU A 103 9.40 28.24 -5.03
CA GLU A 103 9.57 26.90 -5.62
C GLU A 103 9.12 25.81 -4.64
N VAL A 104 9.47 25.94 -3.36
CA VAL A 104 9.03 24.98 -2.32
C VAL A 104 7.52 25.04 -2.16
N LEU A 105 6.93 26.25 -2.17
CA LEU A 105 5.49 26.42 -2.09
C LEU A 105 4.76 25.79 -3.28
N ALA A 106 5.25 26.00 -4.50
CA ALA A 106 4.68 25.39 -5.69
C ALA A 106 4.77 23.85 -5.68
N GLU A 107 5.89 23.29 -5.18
CA GLU A 107 6.02 21.83 -5.03
C GLU A 107 5.02 21.27 -4.02
N ILE A 108 4.85 21.96 -2.90
CA ILE A 108 3.87 21.64 -1.86
C ILE A 108 2.43 21.62 -2.44
N GLU A 109 2.04 22.70 -3.12
CA GLU A 109 0.69 22.83 -3.71
C GLU A 109 0.44 21.78 -4.81
N GLY A 110 1.44 21.52 -5.66
CA GLY A 110 1.35 20.50 -6.71
C GLY A 110 1.15 19.08 -6.14
N ARG A 111 1.85 18.73 -5.06
CA ARG A 111 1.71 17.43 -4.39
C ARG A 111 0.34 17.30 -3.72
N TRP A 112 -0.15 18.34 -3.05
CA TRP A 112 -1.50 18.31 -2.50
C TRP A 112 -2.56 18.09 -3.56
N SER A 113 -2.47 18.81 -4.69
CA SER A 113 -3.40 18.61 -5.80
C SER A 113 -3.41 17.18 -6.33
N SER A 114 -2.25 16.51 -6.32
CA SER A 114 -2.13 15.09 -6.69
C SER A 114 -2.82 14.18 -5.66
N ILE A 115 -2.58 14.40 -4.37
CA ILE A 115 -3.16 13.62 -3.26
C ILE A 115 -4.69 13.78 -3.22
N THR A 116 -5.19 15.01 -3.20
CA THR A 116 -6.63 15.30 -3.06
C THR A 116 -7.43 15.04 -4.33
N GLY A 117 -6.76 14.98 -5.49
CA GLY A 117 -7.36 14.68 -6.78
C GLY A 117 -7.23 13.20 -7.12
N THR A 118 -6.23 12.88 -7.95
CA THR A 118 -6.13 11.57 -8.62
C THR A 118 -5.95 10.40 -7.65
N LEU A 119 -5.14 10.56 -6.60
CA LEU A 119 -4.89 9.50 -5.62
C LEU A 119 -6.14 9.23 -4.77
N PHE A 120 -6.85 10.29 -4.38
CA PHE A 120 -8.09 10.17 -3.62
C PHE A 120 -9.22 9.52 -4.42
N GLU A 121 -9.43 9.95 -5.67
CA GLU A 121 -10.45 9.33 -6.56
C GLU A 121 -10.19 7.83 -6.73
N ARG A 122 -8.92 7.45 -6.87
CA ARG A 122 -8.53 6.04 -6.98
C ARG A 122 -8.76 5.28 -5.67
N ALA A 123 -8.48 5.88 -4.52
CA ALA A 123 -8.75 5.27 -3.22
C ALA A 123 -10.25 5.12 -2.94
N ALA A 124 -11.08 6.09 -3.35
CA ALA A 124 -12.52 6.04 -3.20
C ALA A 124 -13.19 4.97 -4.07
N THR A 125 -12.61 4.66 -5.23
CA THR A 125 -13.12 3.63 -6.16
C THR A 125 -12.52 2.25 -5.93
N ASP A 126 -11.45 2.13 -5.15
CA ASP A 126 -10.84 0.87 -4.75
C ASP A 126 -11.69 0.19 -3.65
N PRO A 127 -12.23 -1.02 -3.87
CA PRO A 127 -13.07 -1.72 -2.89
C PRO A 127 -12.39 -1.99 -1.55
N ALA A 128 -11.06 -2.03 -1.52
CA ALA A 128 -10.27 -2.31 -0.33
C ALA A 128 -9.97 -1.04 0.48
N LEU A 129 -10.03 0.14 -0.15
CA LEU A 129 -9.69 1.44 0.46
C LEU A 129 -10.90 2.35 0.64
N SER A 130 -11.99 2.13 -0.10
CA SER A 130 -13.18 2.97 -0.03
C SER A 130 -13.76 3.16 1.38
N PRO A 131 -13.72 2.18 2.30
CA PRO A 131 -14.21 2.38 3.67
C PRO A 131 -13.36 3.36 4.48
N GLN A 132 -12.08 3.54 4.13
CA GLN A 132 -11.16 4.46 4.79
C GLN A 132 -10.91 5.73 3.98
N ALA A 133 -11.50 5.86 2.79
CA ALA A 133 -11.31 7.01 1.92
C ALA A 133 -11.71 8.30 2.64
N GLU A 134 -12.88 8.37 3.28
CA GLU A 134 -13.30 9.56 4.03
C GLU A 134 -12.28 9.97 5.11
N ALA A 135 -11.76 9.01 5.88
CA ALA A 135 -10.75 9.29 6.90
C ALA A 135 -9.44 9.85 6.28
N LEU A 136 -8.98 9.28 5.15
CA LEU A 136 -7.82 9.80 4.42
C LEU A 136 -8.06 11.22 3.89
N ARG A 137 -9.28 11.49 3.42
CA ARG A 137 -9.69 12.82 2.94
C ARG A 137 -9.69 13.84 4.06
N ASP A 138 -10.27 13.50 5.20
CA ASP A 138 -10.38 14.39 6.35
C ASP A 138 -9.00 14.75 6.91
N LEU A 139 -8.11 13.76 7.03
CA LEU A 139 -6.72 13.98 7.43
C LEU A 139 -5.99 14.92 6.46
N THR A 140 -6.16 14.69 5.15
CA THR A 140 -5.55 15.51 4.11
C THR A 140 -6.09 16.95 4.16
N ASN A 141 -7.41 17.11 4.26
CA ASN A 141 -8.05 18.43 4.35
C ASN A 141 -7.61 19.20 5.60
N ARG A 142 -7.49 18.52 6.74
CA ARG A 142 -6.99 19.12 7.98
C ARG A 142 -5.55 19.60 7.82
N LEU A 143 -4.71 18.82 7.14
CA LEU A 143 -3.32 19.20 6.86
C LEU A 143 -3.25 20.43 5.92
N VAL A 144 -4.05 20.46 4.85
CA VAL A 144 -4.14 21.62 3.93
C VAL A 144 -4.59 22.87 4.68
N SER A 145 -5.69 22.78 5.44
CA SER A 145 -6.20 23.91 6.22
C SER A 145 -5.20 24.40 7.27
N GLY A 146 -4.47 23.48 7.91
CA GLY A 146 -3.40 23.83 8.83
C GLY A 146 -2.23 24.55 8.18
N PHE A 147 -1.87 24.15 6.96
CA PHE A 147 -0.83 24.83 6.21
C PHE A 147 -1.24 26.25 5.82
N ASP A 148 -2.50 26.47 5.43
CA ASP A 148 -3.01 27.81 5.16
C ASP A 148 -2.97 28.71 6.41
N GLN A 149 -3.35 28.17 7.57
CA GLN A 149 -3.23 28.87 8.85
C GLN A 149 -1.77 29.20 9.18
N LEU A 150 -0.86 28.26 8.94
CA LEU A 150 0.59 28.46 9.10
C LEU A 150 1.14 29.56 8.18
N ARG A 151 0.67 29.64 6.93
CA ARG A 151 1.02 30.72 6.00
C ARG A 151 0.49 32.07 6.47
N ALA A 152 -0.74 32.11 6.97
CA ALA A 152 -1.34 33.32 7.52
C ALA A 152 -0.56 33.82 8.74
N ALA A 153 -0.28 32.94 9.71
CA ALA A 153 0.53 33.28 10.89
C ALA A 153 1.92 33.81 10.51
N ARG A 154 2.58 33.20 9.51
CA ARG A 154 3.87 33.72 9.01
C ARG A 154 3.77 35.12 8.42
N THR A 155 2.72 35.39 7.66
CA THR A 155 2.47 36.70 7.06
C THR A 155 2.23 37.75 8.15
N GLU A 156 1.48 37.37 9.18
CA GLU A 156 1.24 38.21 10.36
C GLU A 156 2.55 38.48 11.12
N ILE A 157 3.36 37.46 11.40
CA ILE A 157 4.69 37.60 12.04
C ILE A 157 5.58 38.59 11.27
N ALA A 158 5.65 38.46 9.94
CA ALA A 158 6.45 39.36 9.11
C ALA A 158 5.94 40.81 9.18
N THR A 159 4.62 40.99 9.17
CA THR A 159 3.96 42.30 9.25
C THR A 159 4.17 42.93 10.64
N LEU A 160 3.95 42.17 11.72
CA LEU A 160 4.20 42.59 13.09
C LEU A 160 5.66 43.01 13.29
N TYR A 161 6.60 42.25 12.73
CA TYR A 161 8.02 42.57 12.84
C TYR A 161 8.38 43.88 12.10
N GLU A 162 7.93 44.09 10.87
CA GLU A 162 8.25 45.35 10.17
C GLU A 162 7.53 46.55 10.82
N GLU A 163 6.23 46.43 11.10
CA GLU A 163 5.39 47.56 11.50
C GLU A 163 5.45 47.88 12.99
N GLN A 164 5.47 46.86 13.85
CA GLN A 164 5.35 47.02 15.30
C GLN A 164 6.67 46.80 16.05
N ILE A 165 7.72 46.31 15.37
CA ILE A 165 9.05 46.16 15.95
C ILE A 165 10.05 47.12 15.32
N LEU A 166 10.33 47.00 14.01
CA LEU A 166 11.39 47.77 13.36
C LEU A 166 11.08 49.27 13.31
N LYS A 167 9.85 49.64 12.96
CA LYS A 167 9.47 51.05 12.88
C LYS A 167 9.54 51.77 14.25
N PRO A 168 8.92 51.27 15.34
CA PRO A 168 9.10 51.87 16.66
C PRO A 168 10.55 51.90 17.13
N SER A 169 11.33 50.85 16.85
CA SER A 169 12.76 50.81 17.22
C SER A 169 13.57 51.91 16.52
N ARG A 170 13.38 52.12 15.21
CA ARG A 170 14.04 53.21 14.46
C ARG A 170 13.66 54.58 15.03
N GLU A 171 12.38 54.78 15.34
CA GLU A 171 11.90 56.05 15.92
C GLU A 171 12.43 56.29 17.34
N MET A 172 12.47 55.25 18.18
CA MET A 172 13.07 55.32 19.52
C MET A 172 14.56 55.68 19.45
N SER A 173 15.31 55.10 18.50
CA SER A 173 16.70 55.45 18.28
C SER A 173 16.87 56.95 17.95
N GLY A 174 16.02 57.50 17.09
CA GLY A 174 16.00 58.94 16.80
C GLY A 174 15.65 59.80 18.01
N LEU A 175 14.70 59.37 18.84
CA LEU A 175 14.32 60.07 20.07
C LEU A 175 15.45 60.08 21.11
N TYR A 176 16.18 58.97 21.27
CA TYR A 176 17.38 58.95 22.12
C TYR A 176 18.46 59.90 21.62
N ALA A 177 18.70 59.98 20.30
CA ALA A 177 19.66 60.93 19.73
C ALA A 177 19.26 62.39 20.00
N ILE A 178 17.96 62.71 19.90
CA ILE A 178 17.44 64.04 20.27
C ILE A 178 17.70 64.32 21.75
N LEU A 179 17.32 63.40 22.64
CA LEU A 179 17.50 63.55 24.09
C LEU A 179 18.97 63.79 24.44
N GLU A 180 19.89 63.04 23.84
CA GLU A 180 21.34 63.22 24.04
C GLU A 180 21.84 64.58 23.56
N SER A 181 21.38 65.04 22.38
CA SER A 181 21.79 66.35 21.85
C SER A 181 21.35 67.52 22.73
N THR A 182 20.30 67.34 23.53
CA THR A 182 19.79 68.38 24.44
C THR A 182 20.48 68.41 25.81
N ILE A 183 21.36 67.45 26.12
CA ILE A 183 22.13 67.43 27.37
C ILE A 183 23.41 68.25 27.15
N ALA A 184 23.39 69.51 27.57
CA ALA A 184 24.53 70.42 27.44
C ALA A 184 25.61 70.21 28.51
N ASP A 185 25.25 69.69 29.69
CA ASP A 185 26.15 69.49 30.83
C ASP A 185 26.15 68.04 31.29
N ARG A 186 27.34 67.46 31.50
CA ARG A 186 27.50 66.10 32.03
C ARG A 186 26.96 65.95 33.46
N ALA A 187 26.75 67.06 34.17
CA ALA A 187 26.15 67.10 35.51
C ALA A 187 24.60 67.13 35.51
N ALA A 188 23.94 67.08 34.35
CA ALA A 188 22.47 67.08 34.30
C ALA A 188 21.89 65.86 35.02
N LEU A 189 20.93 66.09 35.93
CA LEU A 189 20.30 65.06 36.77
C LEU A 189 19.59 63.96 35.95
N ILE A 190 19.21 64.27 34.70
CA ILE A 190 18.59 63.33 33.76
C ILE A 190 19.57 62.32 33.16
N ALA A 191 20.89 62.55 33.22
CA ALA A 191 21.87 61.73 32.51
C ALA A 191 21.94 60.26 32.99
N PRO A 192 21.95 59.94 34.31
CA PRO A 192 21.94 58.55 34.76
C PRO A 192 20.70 57.74 34.32
N PRO A 193 19.44 58.21 34.53
CA PRO A 193 18.27 57.46 34.07
C PRO A 193 18.18 57.36 32.54
N LEU A 194 18.65 58.36 31.79
CA LEU A 194 18.75 58.28 30.33
C LEU A 194 19.74 57.20 29.88
N GLY A 195 20.92 57.13 30.51
CA GLY A 195 21.91 56.09 30.24
C GLY A 195 21.35 54.68 30.47
N LYS A 196 20.66 54.47 31.60
CA LYS A 196 19.98 53.20 31.91
C LYS A 196 18.92 52.84 30.86
N SER A 197 18.10 53.81 30.46
CA SER A 197 17.06 53.61 29.45
C SER A 197 17.67 53.25 28.07
N ARG A 198 18.77 53.91 27.69
CA ARG A 198 19.48 53.62 26.43
C ARG A 198 20.13 52.24 26.44
N GLU A 199 20.77 51.85 27.54
CA GLU A 199 21.34 50.51 27.69
C GLU A 199 20.26 49.43 27.55
N ALA A 200 19.14 49.59 28.26
CA ALA A 200 18.00 48.69 28.14
C ALA A 200 17.47 48.63 26.69
N PHE A 201 17.44 49.75 25.95
CA PHE A 201 17.03 49.77 24.55
C PHE A 201 18.01 49.02 23.63
N ALA A 202 19.32 49.15 23.86
CA ALA A 202 20.33 48.40 23.12
C ALA A 202 20.17 46.89 23.36
N THR A 203 20.01 46.47 24.61
CA THR A 203 19.76 45.06 24.98
C THR A 203 18.46 44.55 24.39
N THR A 204 17.38 45.35 24.43
CA THR A 204 16.09 45.02 23.78
C THR A 204 16.28 44.74 22.29
N SER A 205 17.03 45.58 21.58
CA SER A 205 17.24 45.44 20.13
C SER A 205 17.98 44.15 19.78
N VAL A 206 18.98 43.76 20.58
CA VAL A 206 19.71 42.50 20.41
C VAL A 206 18.80 41.31 20.73
N ALA A 207 18.08 41.37 21.84
CA ALA A 207 17.22 40.31 22.32
C ALA A 207 16.04 40.04 21.36
N ILE A 208 15.42 41.09 20.80
CA ILE A 208 14.37 40.95 19.77
C ILE A 208 14.90 40.29 18.49
N ASN A 209 16.10 40.67 18.02
CA ASN A 209 16.70 40.04 16.84
C ASN A 209 17.05 38.57 17.10
N SER A 210 17.60 38.27 18.28
CA SER A 210 17.83 36.90 18.71
C SER A 210 16.53 36.11 18.81
N TYR A 211 15.45 36.73 19.29
CA TYR A 211 14.13 36.11 19.39
C TYR A 211 13.58 35.74 18.01
N TYR A 212 13.62 36.69 17.06
CA TYR A 212 13.11 36.49 15.71
C TYR A 212 13.84 35.35 14.96
N LEU A 213 15.13 35.15 15.23
CA LEU A 213 15.94 34.10 14.60
C LEU A 213 15.86 32.73 15.30
N SER A 214 15.78 32.71 16.63
CA SER A 214 15.84 31.46 17.41
C SER A 214 14.47 30.94 17.87
N THR A 215 13.44 31.80 17.87
CA THR A 215 12.09 31.54 18.41
C THR A 215 12.06 31.05 19.87
N SER A 216 13.16 31.18 20.61
CA SER A 216 13.26 30.78 22.02
C SER A 216 12.58 31.81 22.95
N SER A 217 11.97 31.40 24.06
CA SER A 217 11.23 32.36 24.91
C SER A 217 12.14 33.33 25.69
N ALA A 218 13.37 32.91 26.04
CA ALA A 218 14.24 33.69 26.91
C ALA A 218 14.62 35.08 26.36
N PRO A 219 15.02 35.25 25.08
CA PRO A 219 15.26 36.57 24.51
C PRO A 219 14.00 37.47 24.45
N ALA A 220 12.80 36.88 24.29
CA ALA A 220 11.56 37.66 24.35
C ALA A 220 11.30 38.19 25.76
N ASP A 221 11.47 37.35 26.78
CA ASP A 221 11.30 37.73 28.19
C ASP A 221 12.31 38.82 28.60
N GLU A 222 13.57 38.68 28.16
CA GLU A 222 14.62 39.69 28.35
C GLU A 222 14.25 41.03 27.70
N ALA A 223 13.81 41.01 26.44
CA ALA A 223 13.39 42.22 25.73
C ALA A 223 12.19 42.90 26.42
N LEU A 224 11.19 42.13 26.88
CA LEU A 224 10.04 42.66 27.62
C LEU A 224 10.46 43.32 28.94
N GLY A 225 11.35 42.69 29.71
CA GLY A 225 11.87 43.26 30.96
C GLY A 225 12.68 44.55 30.75
N ASN A 226 13.45 44.62 29.67
CA ASN A 226 14.17 45.84 29.30
C ASN A 226 13.22 46.95 28.83
N LEU A 227 12.17 46.62 28.08
CA LEU A 227 11.12 47.58 27.72
C LEU A 227 10.39 48.13 28.95
N ASP A 228 10.15 47.30 29.97
CA ASP A 228 9.63 47.77 31.26
C ASP A 228 10.59 48.73 31.96
N THR A 229 11.89 48.47 31.89
CA THR A 229 12.91 49.40 32.42
C THR A 229 12.86 50.75 31.70
N ILE A 230 12.73 50.77 30.38
CA ILE A 230 12.57 52.01 29.59
C ILE A 230 11.30 52.74 30.00
N ILE A 231 10.15 52.05 30.01
CA ILE A 231 8.84 52.66 30.31
C ILE A 231 8.82 53.27 31.71
N ASN A 232 9.44 52.60 32.69
CA ASN A 232 9.46 53.02 34.09
C ASN A 232 10.49 54.14 34.39
N THR A 233 11.54 54.28 33.57
CA THR A 233 12.53 55.36 33.74
C THR A 233 12.06 56.68 33.14
N ILE A 234 11.13 56.65 32.18
CA ILE A 234 10.64 57.87 31.51
C ILE A 234 9.92 58.85 32.45
N PRO A 235 9.01 58.45 33.36
CA PRO A 235 8.42 59.37 34.34
C PRO A 235 9.48 60.09 35.18
N VAL A 236 10.52 59.37 35.63
CA VAL A 236 11.63 59.96 36.38
C VAL A 236 12.38 60.98 35.54
N MET A 237 12.64 60.69 34.27
CA MET A 237 13.27 61.65 33.35
C MET A 237 12.38 62.87 33.07
N LEU A 238 11.06 62.71 33.02
CA LEU A 238 10.12 63.82 32.86
C LEU A 238 10.15 64.76 34.07
N ASP A 239 10.22 64.22 35.28
CA ASP A 239 10.32 65.01 36.51
C ASP A 239 11.64 65.79 36.59
N LEU A 240 12.72 65.24 36.04
CA LEU A 240 14.08 65.83 36.03
C LEU A 240 14.38 66.69 34.79
N SER A 241 13.44 66.83 33.86
CA SER A 241 13.66 67.54 32.59
C SER A 241 13.30 69.01 32.67
N ASP A 242 14.23 69.88 32.26
CA ASP A 242 14.06 71.33 32.35
C ASP A 242 13.58 71.97 31.03
N GLY A 243 13.61 71.23 29.91
CA GLY A 243 13.30 71.76 28.57
C GLY A 243 12.09 71.13 27.87
N ASP A 244 11.31 71.94 27.16
CA ASP A 244 10.12 71.51 26.41
C ASP A 244 10.43 70.42 25.37
N ILE A 245 11.57 70.53 24.68
CA ILE A 245 12.02 69.54 23.69
C ILE A 245 12.29 68.18 24.35
N GLN A 246 12.92 68.18 25.54
CA GLN A 246 13.19 66.95 26.30
C GLN A 246 11.87 66.31 26.73
N ARG A 247 10.96 67.09 27.30
CA ARG A 247 9.64 66.59 27.72
C ARG A 247 8.86 65.99 26.57
N ALA A 248 8.82 66.68 25.42
CA ALA A 248 8.15 66.18 24.21
C ALA A 248 8.80 64.90 23.67
N ALA A 249 10.13 64.82 23.64
CA ALA A 249 10.85 63.63 23.21
C ALA A 249 10.62 62.44 24.15
N LEU A 250 10.64 62.66 25.46
CA LEU A 250 10.35 61.64 26.48
C LEU A 250 8.91 61.11 26.38
N GLN A 251 7.92 61.98 26.16
CA GLN A 251 6.53 61.56 25.95
C GLN A 251 6.39 60.67 24.70
N ARG A 252 7.00 61.07 23.58
CA ARG A 252 7.03 60.26 22.36
C ARG A 252 7.75 58.94 22.58
N LEU A 253 8.87 58.95 23.31
CA LEU A 253 9.63 57.75 23.67
C LEU A 253 8.75 56.79 24.48
N GLN A 254 7.95 57.30 25.42
CA GLN A 254 7.03 56.48 26.21
C GLN A 254 5.99 55.80 25.34
N THR A 255 5.37 56.55 24.42
CA THR A 255 4.39 55.99 23.48
C THR A 255 5.02 54.91 22.62
N ARG A 256 6.23 55.14 22.07
CA ARG A 256 6.90 54.15 21.22
C ARG A 256 7.39 52.93 21.99
N ALA A 257 7.89 53.09 23.21
CA ALA A 257 8.30 51.98 24.05
C ALA A 257 7.11 51.06 24.41
N ARG A 258 5.93 51.64 24.73
CA ARG A 258 4.70 50.87 24.94
C ARG A 258 4.24 50.15 23.68
N GLN A 259 4.24 50.83 22.54
CA GLN A 259 3.89 50.19 21.26
C GLN A 259 4.83 49.05 20.89
N LEU A 260 6.13 49.21 21.13
CA LEU A 260 7.12 48.17 20.91
C LEU A 260 6.89 46.98 21.85
N LYS A 261 6.54 47.24 23.12
CA LYS A 261 6.16 46.20 24.09
C LYS A 261 4.93 45.42 23.64
N ASP A 262 3.86 46.11 23.26
CA ASP A 262 2.62 45.49 22.78
C ASP A 262 2.89 44.68 21.49
N GLY A 263 3.70 45.23 20.57
CA GLY A 263 4.13 44.57 19.34
C GLY A 263 4.89 43.28 19.62
N LEU A 264 5.83 43.31 20.57
CA LEU A 264 6.60 42.14 20.98
C LEU A 264 5.72 41.07 21.65
N GLN A 265 4.75 41.46 22.47
CA GLN A 265 3.79 40.52 23.07
C GLN A 265 2.94 39.81 22.01
N LYS A 266 2.45 40.54 21.01
CA LYS A 266 1.72 39.95 19.87
C LYS A 266 2.61 39.03 19.06
N LEU A 267 3.83 39.46 18.74
CA LEU A 267 4.81 38.64 18.03
C LEU A 267 5.06 37.32 18.76
N THR A 268 5.19 37.35 20.09
CA THR A 268 5.35 36.15 20.91
C THR A 268 4.13 35.23 20.88
N ALA A 269 2.93 35.80 20.88
CA ALA A 269 1.70 35.03 20.74
C ALA A 269 1.61 34.33 19.37
N GLU A 270 1.95 35.03 18.29
CA GLU A 270 1.95 34.48 16.93
C GLU A 270 2.99 33.38 16.74
N PHE A 271 4.22 33.55 17.26
CA PHE A 271 5.22 32.47 17.23
C PHE A 271 4.77 31.22 18.01
N LYS A 272 4.08 31.41 19.14
CA LYS A 272 3.52 30.30 19.90
C LYS A 272 2.41 29.59 19.12
N GLU A 273 1.55 30.34 18.45
CA GLU A 273 0.49 29.78 17.61
C GLU A 273 1.06 29.03 16.40
N GLN A 274 2.05 29.59 15.73
CA GLN A 274 2.79 28.93 14.65
C GLN A 274 3.39 27.58 15.11
N SER A 275 4.06 27.57 16.27
CA SER A 275 4.63 26.34 16.85
C SER A 275 3.54 25.31 17.18
N ARG A 276 2.42 25.77 17.76
CA ARG A 276 1.25 24.92 18.04
C ARG A 276 0.68 24.30 16.77
N LEU A 277 0.60 25.07 15.67
CA LEU A 277 0.08 24.61 14.38
C LEU A 277 1.03 23.60 13.72
N LEU A 278 2.34 23.84 13.74
CA LEU A 278 3.33 22.88 13.26
C LEU A 278 3.19 21.54 14.01
N GLN A 279 3.16 21.56 15.34
CA GLN A 279 3.08 20.34 16.13
C GLN A 279 1.72 19.62 15.99
N ASN A 280 0.60 20.35 16.11
CA ASN A 280 -0.73 19.72 16.18
C ASN A 280 -1.37 19.46 14.83
N VAL A 281 -1.03 20.24 13.80
CA VAL A 281 -1.67 20.08 12.49
C VAL A 281 -0.75 19.38 11.51
N VAL A 282 0.56 19.67 11.52
CA VAL A 282 1.49 19.02 10.59
C VAL A 282 1.94 17.68 11.16
N ASP A 283 2.61 17.67 12.32
CA ASP A 283 3.23 16.46 12.84
C ASP A 283 2.19 15.44 13.33
N LYS A 284 1.14 15.87 14.05
CA LYS A 284 0.08 14.96 14.47
C LYS A 284 -0.75 14.40 13.31
N SER A 285 -1.05 15.20 12.28
CA SER A 285 -1.78 14.67 11.11
C SER A 285 -0.93 13.68 10.33
N GLN A 286 0.39 13.86 10.26
CA GLN A 286 1.26 12.87 9.67
C GLN A 286 1.32 11.58 10.50
N ALA A 287 1.38 11.68 11.84
CA ALA A 287 1.32 10.50 12.70
C ALA A 287 0.01 9.72 12.50
N GLU A 288 -1.13 10.42 12.47
CA GLU A 288 -2.44 9.80 12.20
C GLU A 288 -2.52 9.19 10.79
N MET A 289 -1.91 9.84 9.79
CA MET A 289 -1.84 9.33 8.42
C MET A 289 -0.99 8.04 8.33
N SER A 290 0.16 8.01 8.99
CA SER A 290 1.04 6.83 9.00
C SER A 290 0.43 5.69 9.81
N GLU A 291 -0.25 5.98 10.92
CA GLU A 291 -1.00 4.97 11.67
C GLU A 291 -2.12 4.36 10.81
N LEU A 292 -2.87 5.20 10.09
CA LEU A 292 -3.91 4.72 9.17
C LEU A 292 -3.30 3.89 8.03
N ALA A 293 -2.23 4.37 7.38
CA ALA A 293 -1.53 3.65 6.33
C ALA A 293 -0.98 2.29 6.80
N THR A 294 -0.46 2.22 8.03
CA THR A 294 0.01 0.98 8.66
C THR A 294 -1.15 0.02 8.88
N LYS A 295 -2.27 0.48 9.47
CA LYS A 295 -3.48 -0.35 9.65
C LYS A 295 -4.03 -0.89 8.33
N LEU A 296 -4.05 -0.05 7.28
CA LEU A 296 -4.46 -0.48 5.96
C LEU A 296 -3.50 -1.52 5.38
N SER A 297 -2.18 -1.29 5.48
CA SER A 297 -1.16 -2.23 5.01
C SER A 297 -1.24 -3.59 5.73
N ASP A 298 -1.47 -3.59 7.04
CA ASP A 298 -1.66 -4.82 7.82
C ASP A 298 -2.93 -5.57 7.41
N ASN A 299 -4.04 -4.85 7.19
CA ASN A 299 -5.28 -5.44 6.65
C ASN A 299 -5.07 -6.04 5.26
N MET A 300 -4.30 -5.37 4.38
CA MET A 300 -3.97 -5.89 3.05
C MET A 300 -3.09 -7.14 3.14
N ARG A 301 -2.07 -7.15 4.00
CA ARG A 301 -1.22 -8.33 4.22
C ARG A 301 -2.03 -9.51 4.73
N GLN A 302 -2.91 -9.29 5.71
CA GLN A 302 -3.80 -10.34 6.22
C GLN A 302 -4.72 -10.88 5.11
N ARG A 303 -5.24 -10.00 4.25
CA ARG A 303 -6.07 -10.39 3.12
C ARG A 303 -5.27 -11.16 2.06
N GLU A 304 -4.05 -10.73 1.73
CA GLU A 304 -3.14 -11.45 0.83
C GLU A 304 -2.86 -12.86 1.36
N THR A 305 -2.52 -13.01 2.66
CA THR A 305 -2.27 -14.34 3.24
C THR A 305 -3.49 -15.25 3.16
N ARG A 306 -4.70 -14.72 3.39
CA ARG A 306 -5.95 -15.49 3.23
C ARG A 306 -6.18 -15.91 1.78
N VAL A 307 -5.99 -15.00 0.81
CA VAL A 307 -6.15 -15.27 -0.62
C VAL A 307 -5.12 -16.30 -1.10
N GLN A 308 -3.86 -16.20 -0.64
CA GLN A 308 -2.83 -17.20 -0.93
C GLN A 308 -3.19 -18.59 -0.37
N GLY A 309 -3.63 -18.68 0.89
CA GLY A 309 -4.05 -19.95 1.48
C GLY A 309 -5.25 -20.60 0.77
N GLN A 310 -6.20 -19.78 0.29
CA GLN A 310 -7.29 -20.26 -0.57
C GLN A 310 -6.79 -20.75 -1.93
N LEU A 311 -5.78 -20.09 -2.50
CA LEU A 311 -5.14 -20.48 -3.76
C LEU A 311 -4.42 -21.82 -3.62
N ASP A 312 -3.64 -22.02 -2.56
CA ASP A 312 -2.93 -23.28 -2.30
C ASP A 312 -3.90 -24.44 -2.05
N SER A 313 -4.97 -24.18 -1.32
CA SER A 313 -6.03 -25.15 -1.08
C SER A 313 -6.80 -25.49 -2.37
N ALA A 314 -7.09 -24.49 -3.21
CA ALA A 314 -7.75 -24.70 -4.49
C ALA A 314 -6.84 -25.46 -5.48
N LEU A 315 -5.56 -25.13 -5.54
CA LEU A 315 -4.57 -25.82 -6.38
C LEU A 315 -4.41 -27.28 -5.96
N SER A 316 -4.27 -27.56 -4.67
CA SER A 316 -4.14 -28.94 -4.17
C SER A 316 -5.40 -29.77 -4.46
N ALA A 317 -6.60 -29.20 -4.29
CA ALA A 317 -7.86 -29.85 -4.66
C ALA A 317 -7.92 -30.13 -6.17
N VAL A 318 -7.54 -29.15 -7.01
CA VAL A 318 -7.50 -29.32 -8.48
C VAL A 318 -6.51 -30.41 -8.89
N TYR A 319 -5.31 -30.43 -8.32
CA TYR A 319 -4.31 -31.47 -8.60
C TYR A 319 -4.80 -32.87 -8.23
N LEU A 320 -5.46 -33.01 -7.08
CA LEU A 320 -6.03 -34.29 -6.65
C LEU A 320 -7.14 -34.76 -7.58
N VAL A 321 -8.04 -33.86 -8.00
CA VAL A 321 -9.11 -34.19 -8.96
C VAL A 321 -8.52 -34.61 -10.32
N ILE A 322 -7.54 -33.86 -10.85
CA ILE A 322 -6.86 -34.21 -12.11
C ILE A 322 -6.17 -35.56 -11.98
N ALA A 323 -5.46 -35.82 -10.88
CA ALA A 323 -4.77 -37.09 -10.65
C ALA A 323 -5.76 -38.28 -10.65
N ILE A 324 -6.88 -38.16 -9.91
CA ILE A 324 -7.93 -39.20 -9.88
C ILE A 324 -8.53 -39.40 -11.26
N VAL A 325 -8.92 -38.32 -11.96
CA VAL A 325 -9.56 -38.41 -13.29
C VAL A 325 -8.60 -39.01 -14.32
N THR A 326 -7.32 -38.66 -14.26
CA THR A 326 -6.28 -39.25 -15.13
C THR A 326 -6.12 -40.74 -14.84
N LEU A 327 -6.08 -41.13 -13.56
CA LEU A 327 -5.97 -42.53 -13.15
C LEU A 327 -7.19 -43.35 -13.59
N VAL A 328 -8.40 -42.81 -13.40
CA VAL A 328 -9.65 -43.43 -13.85
C VAL A 328 -9.68 -43.53 -15.38
N SER A 329 -9.26 -42.49 -16.09
CA SER A 329 -9.21 -42.48 -17.55
C SER A 329 -8.23 -43.54 -18.08
N LEU A 330 -7.05 -43.65 -17.49
CA LEU A 330 -6.08 -44.70 -17.82
C LEU A 330 -6.65 -46.10 -17.56
N ALA A 331 -7.34 -46.29 -16.43
CA ALA A 331 -8.00 -47.54 -16.10
C ALA A 331 -9.10 -47.89 -17.13
N VAL A 332 -9.93 -46.92 -17.53
CA VAL A 332 -10.98 -47.10 -18.53
C VAL A 332 -10.39 -47.40 -19.91
N ILE A 333 -9.39 -46.65 -20.35
CA ILE A 333 -8.70 -46.88 -21.63
C ILE A 333 -8.02 -48.26 -21.65
N GLY A 334 -7.32 -48.62 -20.56
CA GLY A 334 -6.70 -49.94 -20.40
C GLY A 334 -7.73 -51.07 -20.43
N PHE A 335 -8.86 -50.90 -19.72
CA PHE A 335 -9.97 -51.85 -19.71
C PHE A 335 -10.57 -52.04 -21.12
N PHE A 336 -10.92 -50.97 -21.82
CA PHE A 336 -11.47 -51.08 -23.18
C PHE A 336 -10.43 -51.57 -24.21
N GLY A 337 -9.15 -51.23 -24.03
CA GLY A 337 -8.05 -51.72 -24.86
C GLY A 337 -7.84 -53.23 -24.74
N THR A 338 -7.94 -53.78 -23.52
CA THR A 338 -7.89 -55.23 -23.29
C THR A 338 -9.11 -55.94 -23.87
N VAL A 339 -10.32 -55.39 -23.68
CA VAL A 339 -11.56 -55.91 -24.29
C VAL A 339 -11.47 -55.90 -25.82
N PHE A 340 -10.98 -54.82 -26.43
CA PHE A 340 -10.82 -54.71 -27.89
C PHE A 340 -9.80 -55.72 -28.43
N THR A 341 -8.66 -55.86 -27.75
CA THR A 341 -7.62 -56.82 -28.13
C THR A 341 -8.15 -58.25 -28.13
N ARG A 342 -8.95 -58.63 -27.13
CA ARG A 342 -9.53 -59.97 -27.01
C ARG A 342 -10.74 -60.23 -27.91
N SER A 343 -11.55 -59.22 -28.18
CA SER A 343 -12.80 -59.36 -28.95
C SER A 343 -12.63 -59.16 -30.45
N VAL A 344 -11.57 -58.47 -30.91
CA VAL A 344 -11.36 -58.15 -32.33
C VAL A 344 -9.96 -58.58 -32.79
N SER A 345 -8.91 -58.04 -32.17
CA SER A 345 -7.54 -58.22 -32.67
C SER A 345 -7.05 -59.68 -32.62
N LEU A 346 -7.28 -60.39 -31.51
CA LEU A 346 -6.87 -61.78 -31.35
C LEU A 346 -7.62 -62.74 -32.30
N PRO A 347 -8.96 -62.71 -32.38
CA PRO A 347 -9.71 -63.54 -33.32
C PRO A 347 -9.34 -63.28 -34.79
N LEU A 348 -9.18 -62.01 -35.20
CA LEU A 348 -8.76 -61.67 -36.57
C LEU A 348 -7.37 -62.19 -36.90
N ARG A 349 -6.40 -62.10 -35.97
CA ARG A 349 -5.07 -62.70 -36.14
C ARG A 349 -5.14 -64.22 -36.27
N SER A 350 -5.99 -64.87 -35.48
CA SER A 350 -6.17 -66.33 -35.54
C SER A 350 -6.76 -66.78 -36.89
N LEU A 351 -7.74 -66.03 -37.41
CA LEU A 351 -8.28 -66.26 -38.76
C LEU A 351 -7.24 -66.03 -39.85
N MET A 352 -6.48 -64.95 -39.77
CA MET A 352 -5.42 -64.63 -40.74
C MET A 352 -4.34 -65.71 -40.78
N ASN A 353 -3.92 -66.22 -39.61
CA ASN A 353 -2.98 -67.34 -39.53
C ASN A 353 -3.57 -68.64 -40.11
N SER A 354 -4.86 -68.90 -39.91
CA SER A 354 -5.53 -70.07 -40.48
C SER A 354 -5.64 -69.96 -42.00
N MET A 355 -5.99 -68.77 -42.51
CA MET A 355 -6.04 -68.45 -43.93
C MET A 355 -4.67 -68.60 -44.60
N ASN A 356 -3.59 -68.12 -43.99
CA ASN A 356 -2.23 -68.31 -44.50
C ASN A 356 -1.84 -69.79 -44.60
N ARG A 357 -2.18 -70.61 -43.58
CA ARG A 357 -1.91 -72.06 -43.62
C ARG A 357 -2.69 -72.77 -44.71
N ILE A 358 -3.96 -72.39 -44.92
CA ILE A 358 -4.79 -72.92 -46.01
C ILE A 358 -4.20 -72.52 -47.37
N ALA A 359 -3.77 -71.27 -47.53
CA ALA A 359 -3.12 -70.78 -48.75
C ALA A 359 -1.76 -71.46 -49.03
N GLU A 360 -1.04 -71.87 -47.99
CA GLU A 360 0.18 -72.70 -48.07
C GLU A 360 -0.11 -74.18 -48.41
N GLY A 361 -1.37 -74.55 -48.67
CA GLY A 361 -1.77 -75.90 -49.10
C GLY A 361 -2.06 -76.88 -47.97
N ARG A 362 -2.13 -76.42 -46.70
CA ARG A 362 -2.49 -77.26 -45.55
C ARG A 362 -4.00 -77.25 -45.35
N LEU A 363 -4.72 -78.11 -46.07
CA LEU A 363 -6.19 -78.17 -46.05
C LEU A 363 -6.78 -78.83 -44.78
N ASP A 364 -6.00 -79.60 -44.01
CA ASP A 364 -6.46 -80.22 -42.74
C ASP A 364 -6.50 -79.24 -41.54
N THR A 365 -6.52 -77.94 -41.83
CA THR A 365 -6.34 -76.90 -40.83
C THR A 365 -7.67 -76.56 -40.16
N ARG A 366 -7.85 -76.94 -38.89
CA ARG A 366 -9.01 -76.46 -38.10
C ARG A 366 -8.96 -74.94 -37.92
N VAL A 367 -10.05 -74.29 -38.32
CA VAL A 367 -10.27 -72.85 -38.15
C VAL A 367 -10.79 -72.59 -36.73
N ALA A 368 -10.09 -71.75 -35.97
CA ALA A 368 -10.52 -71.40 -34.61
C ALA A 368 -11.63 -70.33 -34.64
N GLY A 369 -12.63 -70.46 -33.74
CA GLY A 369 -13.67 -69.44 -33.54
C GLY A 369 -14.97 -69.64 -34.33
N THR A 370 -15.18 -70.82 -34.92
CA THR A 370 -16.39 -71.17 -35.69
C THR A 370 -17.67 -71.20 -34.84
N GLU A 371 -17.54 -71.36 -33.52
CA GLU A 371 -18.65 -71.30 -32.56
C GLU A 371 -19.12 -69.87 -32.24
N ALA A 372 -18.38 -68.83 -32.65
CA ALA A 372 -18.73 -67.45 -32.37
C ALA A 372 -19.94 -67.00 -33.23
N ARG A 373 -20.89 -66.30 -32.60
CA ARG A 373 -22.13 -65.82 -33.24
C ARG A 373 -22.03 -64.39 -33.77
N ASP A 374 -20.83 -63.95 -34.14
CA ASP A 374 -20.56 -62.59 -34.60
C ASP A 374 -19.94 -62.56 -36.00
N GLU A 375 -19.69 -61.36 -36.54
CA GLU A 375 -19.12 -61.18 -37.89
C GLU A 375 -17.80 -61.94 -38.07
N ILE A 376 -17.02 -62.10 -37.00
CA ILE A 376 -15.76 -62.84 -37.02
C ILE A 376 -16.02 -64.36 -37.07
N GLY A 377 -16.97 -64.87 -36.29
CA GLY A 377 -17.38 -66.28 -36.35
C GLY A 377 -18.10 -66.67 -37.64
N GLU A 378 -18.77 -65.72 -38.31
CA GLU A 378 -19.31 -65.90 -39.66
C GLU A 378 -18.18 -66.04 -40.69
N MET A 379 -17.13 -65.20 -40.62
CA MET A 379 -15.92 -65.36 -41.44
C MET A 379 -15.19 -66.67 -41.16
N ALA A 380 -15.12 -67.10 -39.90
CA ALA A 380 -14.50 -68.38 -39.52
C ALA A 380 -15.21 -69.59 -40.12
N ARG A 381 -16.55 -69.61 -40.09
CA ARG A 381 -17.37 -70.68 -40.68
C ARG A 381 -17.35 -70.71 -42.20
N ALA A 382 -17.04 -69.60 -42.85
CA ALA A 382 -16.87 -69.55 -44.31
C ALA A 382 -15.48 -70.05 -44.75
N LEU A 383 -14.53 -70.18 -43.83
CA LEU A 383 -13.14 -70.59 -44.09
C LEU A 383 -12.86 -72.06 -43.75
N GLU A 384 -13.73 -72.65 -42.92
CA GLU A 384 -13.80 -74.09 -42.62
C GLU A 384 -14.47 -74.84 -43.76
#